data_AF-A0AAI9UY83-F1
#
_entry.id   AF-A0AAI9UY83-F1
#
_cell.length_a   1.000
_cell.length_b   1.000
_cell.length_c   1.000
_cell.angle_alpha   90.00
_cell.angle_beta   90.00
_cell.angle_gamma   90.00
#
_symmetry.space_group_name_H-M   'P 1'
#
loop_
_entity.id
_entity.type
_entity.pdbx_description
1 polymer ?
#
loop_
_entity_poly.entity_id
_entity_poly.type
_entity_poly.pdbx_seq_one_letter_code
_entity_poly.pdbx_strand_id
1 'polypeptide(L)'
;MPKFQVGWYRFVPFLGYHHVLMILIAVAIILLSLLLAGCSSSSPLIPDIFLLSLYYDHYTAVPSTAQVDYNVHTAIENIAGDARLACRVGYFGICISPDGGSWLCSNNATALANEVSVDQDPLNLIWLAAQFKDMIVFPYLIIIAIIFAFVCFLLLATFPGWHEEEDSEGSDREVKPFPSRPVSQISLAIIFIASIFVLVSVLWQHTASVAASIIAQDFGNGAVRSGVGTSAMVLGWFSFTLLIIVTIGLLVMILSIRVLSQMVD
;
A
#
# COMPACT_ATOMS: atom_id res chain seq x y z
N MET A 1 2.44 11.98 -41.67
CA MET A 1 2.54 10.74 -40.88
C MET A 1 1.40 10.67 -39.87
N PRO A 2 0.35 9.87 -40.12
CA PRO A 2 -0.54 9.41 -39.06
C PRO A 2 -0.73 7.89 -39.19
N LYS A 3 0.13 7.09 -38.58
CA LYS A 3 -0.04 5.62 -38.51
C LYS A 3 -0.06 5.07 -37.09
N PHE A 4 -0.01 5.94 -36.07
CA PHE A 4 0.06 5.53 -34.67
C PHE A 4 -1.28 5.55 -33.92
N GLN A 5 -2.35 6.12 -34.49
CA GLN A 5 -3.66 6.22 -33.83
C GLN A 5 -4.59 5.01 -34.04
N VAL A 6 -4.24 4.04 -34.88
CA VAL A 6 -5.15 2.94 -35.28
C VAL A 6 -4.88 1.63 -34.52
N GLY A 7 -3.77 1.54 -33.77
CA GLY A 7 -3.43 0.33 -33.00
C GLY A 7 -4.32 0.10 -31.78
N TRP A 8 -4.67 1.16 -31.05
CA TRP A 8 -5.51 1.07 -29.84
C TRP A 8 -6.98 0.79 -30.14
N TYR A 9 -7.55 1.38 -31.19
CA TYR A 9 -8.94 1.16 -31.59
C TYR A 9 -9.26 -0.30 -31.94
N ARG A 10 -8.26 -1.09 -32.30
CA ARG A 10 -8.43 -2.51 -32.66
C ARG A 10 -8.59 -3.43 -31.45
N PHE A 11 -8.16 -2.99 -30.26
CA PHE A 11 -8.36 -3.72 -29.00
C PHE A 11 -9.61 -3.29 -28.23
N VAL A 12 -10.21 -2.14 -28.60
CA VAL A 12 -11.46 -1.62 -28.02
C VAL A 12 -12.65 -2.59 -28.11
N PRO A 13 -12.88 -3.35 -29.21
CA PRO A 13 -14.01 -4.29 -29.24
C PRO A 13 -13.79 -5.53 -28.34
N PHE A 14 -12.53 -5.88 -28.03
CA PHE A 14 -12.23 -7.03 -27.16
C PHE A 14 -12.17 -6.66 -25.66
N LEU A 15 -11.93 -5.38 -25.35
CA LEU A 15 -11.77 -4.90 -23.99
C LEU A 15 -13.12 -4.40 -23.43
N GLY A 16 -13.96 -5.36 -23.05
CA GLY A 16 -15.24 -5.05 -22.40
C GLY A 16 -15.06 -4.24 -21.11
N TYR A 17 -16.04 -3.39 -20.78
CA TYR A 17 -16.03 -2.56 -19.57
C TYR A 17 -15.57 -3.28 -18.28
N HIS A 18 -16.01 -4.53 -18.09
CA HIS A 18 -15.61 -5.33 -16.93
C HIS A 18 -14.11 -5.69 -16.91
N HIS A 19 -13.46 -5.84 -18.08
CA HIS A 19 -12.02 -6.06 -18.16
C HIS A 19 -11.23 -4.84 -17.66
N VAL A 20 -11.70 -3.62 -17.93
CA VAL A 20 -11.08 -2.40 -17.37
C VAL A 20 -11.13 -2.46 -15.84
N LEU A 21 -12.30 -2.80 -15.28
CA LEU A 21 -12.44 -2.94 -13.83
C LEU A 21 -11.55 -4.05 -13.27
N MET A 22 -11.45 -5.20 -13.95
CA MET A 22 -10.56 -6.30 -13.56
C MET A 22 -9.08 -5.89 -13.57
N ILE A 23 -8.63 -5.12 -14.57
CA ILE A 23 -7.26 -4.61 -14.63
C ILE A 23 -6.99 -3.67 -13.44
N LEU A 24 -7.92 -2.75 -13.14
CA LEU A 24 -7.77 -1.85 -12.00
C LEU A 24 -7.71 -2.61 -10.66
N ILE A 25 -8.54 -3.65 -10.49
CA ILE A 25 -8.49 -4.54 -9.32
C ILE A 25 -7.14 -5.27 -9.26
N ALA A 26 -6.68 -5.83 -10.37
CA ALA A 26 -5.41 -6.56 -10.41
C ALA A 26 -4.22 -5.66 -10.04
N VAL A 27 -4.19 -4.43 -10.57
CA VAL A 27 -3.18 -3.43 -10.20
C VAL A 27 -3.28 -3.10 -8.71
N ALA A 28 -4.48 -2.86 -8.17
CA ALA A 28 -4.66 -2.60 -6.75
C ALA A 28 -4.15 -3.76 -5.87
N ILE A 29 -4.42 -5.02 -6.25
CA ILE A 29 -3.92 -6.21 -5.53
C ILE A 29 -2.39 -6.24 -5.52
N ILE A 30 -1.75 -5.99 -6.67
CA ILE A 30 -0.29 -5.96 -6.78
C ILE A 30 0.30 -4.87 -5.88
N LEU A 31 -0.24 -3.66 -5.93
CA LEU A 31 0.23 -2.52 -5.14
C LEU A 31 0.08 -2.78 -3.62
N LEU A 32 -1.05 -3.31 -3.18
CA LEU A 32 -1.26 -3.69 -1.77
C LEU A 32 -0.34 -4.83 -1.32
N SER A 33 -0.05 -5.78 -2.22
CA SER A 33 0.90 -6.87 -1.94
C SER A 33 2.33 -6.35 -1.80
N LEU A 34 2.75 -5.41 -2.67
CA LEU A 34 4.05 -4.74 -2.57
C LEU A 34 4.17 -3.92 -1.28
N LEU A 35 3.10 -3.23 -0.89
CA LEU A 35 3.04 -2.50 0.37
C LEU A 35 3.28 -3.42 1.58
N LEU A 36 2.62 -4.59 1.62
CA LEU A 36 2.81 -5.57 2.67
C LEU A 36 4.21 -6.20 2.65
N ALA A 37 4.78 -6.42 1.46
CA ALA A 37 6.12 -6.99 1.28
C ALA A 37 7.26 -6.01 1.60
N GLY A 38 6.97 -4.73 1.82
CA GLY A 38 7.97 -3.72 2.18
C GLY A 38 8.83 -4.13 3.37
N CYS A 39 10.14 -3.88 3.28
CA CYS A 39 11.16 -4.29 4.26
C CYS A 39 11.17 -5.79 4.65
N SER A 40 10.65 -6.69 3.81
CA SER A 40 10.71 -8.14 4.07
C SER A 40 11.92 -8.85 3.45
N SER A 41 12.69 -8.14 2.61
CA SER A 41 13.80 -8.70 1.84
C SER A 41 14.92 -7.68 1.67
N SER A 42 16.17 -8.15 1.70
CA SER A 42 17.38 -7.35 1.41
C SER A 42 17.55 -7.00 -0.09
N SER A 43 16.59 -7.31 -0.95
CA SER A 43 16.62 -6.92 -2.37
C SER A 43 16.63 -5.39 -2.50
N PRO A 44 17.48 -4.78 -3.35
CA PRO A 44 17.77 -3.34 -3.34
C PRO A 44 16.56 -2.38 -3.36
N LEU A 45 15.41 -2.79 -3.91
CA LEU A 45 14.21 -1.95 -4.01
C LEU A 45 13.20 -2.14 -2.85
N ILE A 46 13.29 -3.26 -2.12
CA ILE A 46 12.31 -3.62 -1.08
C ILE A 46 12.46 -2.80 0.21
N PRO A 47 13.69 -2.47 0.67
CA PRO A 47 13.90 -1.59 1.82
C PRO A 47 13.40 -0.15 1.61
N ASP A 48 13.15 0.29 0.37
CA ASP A 48 12.62 1.63 0.08
C ASP A 48 11.09 1.71 0.25
N ILE A 49 10.42 0.57 0.45
CA ILE A 49 9.02 0.48 0.85
C ILE A 49 8.98 0.25 2.35
N PHE A 50 8.95 1.33 3.11
CA PHE A 50 8.90 1.31 4.57
C PHE A 50 7.78 2.21 5.10
N LEU A 51 7.40 2.00 6.35
CA LEU A 51 6.36 2.75 7.04
C LEU A 51 6.96 3.85 7.92
N LEU A 52 8.06 3.48 8.59
CA LEU A 52 8.85 4.33 9.47
C LEU A 52 10.33 4.05 9.19
N SER A 53 11.13 5.10 9.07
CA SER A 53 12.59 5.03 9.10
C SER A 53 13.07 5.78 10.34
N LEU A 54 14.00 5.19 11.06
CA LEU A 54 14.73 5.78 12.18
C LEU A 54 16.21 5.70 11.82
N TYR A 55 16.96 6.76 11.97
CA TYR A 55 18.39 6.73 11.66
C TYR A 55 19.14 7.73 12.52
N TYR A 56 20.38 7.37 12.87
CA TYR A 56 21.28 8.29 13.52
C TYR A 56 21.71 9.37 12.51
N ASP A 57 21.58 10.62 12.92
CA ASP A 57 22.03 11.79 12.16
C ASP A 57 22.24 12.94 13.15
N HIS A 58 23.41 13.59 13.06
CA HIS A 58 23.75 14.69 13.95
C HIS A 58 23.17 15.99 13.42
N TYR A 59 22.33 16.64 14.22
CA TYR A 59 21.78 17.95 13.89
C TYR A 59 21.70 18.84 15.11
N THR A 60 21.70 20.15 14.89
CA THR A 60 21.57 21.13 15.96
C THR A 60 20.19 21.02 16.60
N ALA A 61 20.15 20.61 17.87
CA ALA A 61 18.94 20.61 18.68
C ALA A 61 18.30 22.01 18.73
N VAL A 62 16.98 22.08 18.71
CA VAL A 62 16.24 23.35 18.72
C VAL A 62 15.71 23.61 20.13
N PRO A 63 16.11 24.72 20.79
CA PRO A 63 15.62 25.04 22.12
C PRO A 63 14.15 25.45 22.09
N SER A 64 13.39 25.00 23.09
CA SER A 64 11.97 25.36 23.27
C SER A 64 11.68 25.74 24.71
N THR A 65 10.81 26.73 24.92
CA THR A 65 10.34 27.13 26.26
C THR A 65 9.54 26.03 26.96
N ALA A 66 9.11 25.00 26.23
CA ALA A 66 8.44 23.82 26.80
C ALA A 66 9.41 22.72 27.25
N GLN A 67 10.71 22.84 26.98
CA GLN A 67 11.73 21.90 27.46
C GLN A 67 12.15 22.27 28.88
N VAL A 68 12.09 21.30 29.80
CA VAL A 68 12.51 21.50 31.20
C VAL A 68 14.04 21.51 31.32
N ASP A 69 14.72 20.63 30.57
CA ASP A 69 16.18 20.58 30.50
C ASP A 69 16.64 20.49 29.05
N TYR A 70 17.20 21.60 28.55
CA TYR A 70 17.75 21.67 27.20
C TYR A 70 19.07 20.89 27.07
N ASN A 71 19.83 20.70 28.16
CA ASN A 71 21.14 20.06 28.10
C ASN A 71 21.07 18.55 27.87
N VAL A 72 19.88 17.95 27.95
CA VAL A 72 19.65 16.52 27.64
C VAL A 72 20.14 16.17 26.22
N HIS A 73 20.03 17.09 25.25
CA HIS A 73 20.51 16.82 23.89
C HIS A 73 22.00 16.45 23.87
N THR A 74 22.83 17.12 24.68
CA THR A 74 24.28 16.85 24.76
C THR A 74 24.56 15.47 25.35
N ALA A 75 23.78 15.03 26.33
CA ALA A 75 23.91 13.69 26.90
C ALA A 75 23.54 12.61 25.87
N ILE A 76 22.44 12.83 25.12
CA ILE A 76 22.00 11.92 24.06
C ILE A 76 23.03 11.86 22.92
N GLU A 77 23.56 13.00 22.50
CA GLU A 77 24.59 13.09 21.46
C GLU A 77 25.86 12.34 21.86
N ASN A 78 26.30 12.49 23.12
CA ASN A 78 27.45 11.75 23.64
C ASN A 78 27.22 10.22 23.68
N ILE A 79 25.99 9.77 23.92
CA ILE A 79 25.64 8.34 23.87
C ILE A 79 25.59 7.84 22.43
N ALA A 80 25.00 8.62 21.52
CA ALA A 80 24.91 8.28 20.10
C ALA A 80 26.29 8.19 19.44
N GLY A 81 27.25 8.99 19.90
CA GLY A 81 28.64 8.94 19.44
C GLY A 81 28.72 9.17 17.93
N ASP A 82 29.40 8.28 17.21
CA ASP A 82 29.51 8.31 15.73
C ASP A 82 28.58 7.29 15.05
N ALA A 83 27.52 6.83 15.72
CA ALA A 83 26.61 5.83 15.16
C ALA A 83 25.97 6.31 13.86
N ARG A 84 25.85 5.42 12.87
CA ARG A 84 25.27 5.71 11.53
C ARG A 84 24.17 4.75 11.12
N LEU A 85 23.71 3.92 12.06
CA LEU A 85 22.72 2.91 11.77
C LEU A 85 21.39 3.54 11.33
N ALA A 86 20.83 3.00 10.25
CA ALA A 86 19.47 3.26 9.82
C ALA A 86 18.61 2.01 9.98
N CYS A 87 17.40 2.17 10.47
CA CYS A 87 16.42 1.12 10.68
C CYS A 87 15.10 1.51 10.01
N ARG A 88 14.55 0.62 9.19
CA ARG A 88 13.31 0.81 8.45
C ARG A 88 12.33 -0.29 8.78
N VAL A 89 11.09 0.08 9.06
CA VAL A 89 10.04 -0.85 9.45
C VAL A 89 9.04 -1.01 8.31
N GLY A 90 8.76 -2.25 7.93
CA GLY A 90 7.66 -2.64 7.04
C GLY A 90 6.53 -3.32 7.80
N TYR A 91 5.55 -3.87 7.07
CA TYR A 91 4.47 -4.63 7.68
C TYR A 91 4.91 -5.97 8.27
N PHE A 92 5.83 -6.66 7.59
CA PHE A 92 6.25 -8.02 7.95
C PHE A 92 7.72 -8.14 8.32
N GLY A 93 8.46 -7.03 8.36
CA GLY A 93 9.90 -7.09 8.58
C GLY A 93 10.50 -5.74 8.96
N ILE A 94 11.75 -5.81 9.38
CA ILE A 94 12.60 -4.67 9.70
C ILE A 94 13.85 -4.83 8.85
N CYS A 95 14.31 -3.73 8.25
CA CYS A 95 15.57 -3.65 7.55
C CYS A 95 16.51 -2.70 8.28
N ILE A 96 17.76 -3.10 8.48
CA ILE A 96 18.79 -2.25 9.06
C ILE A 96 19.91 -2.01 8.06
N SER A 97 20.56 -0.85 8.16
CA SER A 97 21.82 -0.55 7.49
C SER A 97 22.81 -0.08 8.55
N PRO A 98 23.67 -0.96 9.06
CA PRO A 98 24.56 -0.64 10.19
C PRO A 98 25.50 0.53 9.92
N ASP A 99 26.07 0.56 8.71
CA ASP A 99 27.08 1.55 8.31
C ASP A 99 26.61 2.46 7.15
N GLY A 100 25.31 2.47 6.85
CA GLY A 100 24.74 3.21 5.70
C GLY A 100 25.04 2.59 4.33
N GLY A 101 25.51 1.34 4.31
CA GLY A 101 25.80 0.56 3.10
C GLY A 101 24.64 -0.35 2.68
N SER A 102 24.81 -1.66 2.85
CA SER A 102 23.79 -2.66 2.51
C SER A 102 22.64 -2.70 3.52
N TRP A 103 21.51 -3.26 3.09
CA TRP A 103 20.35 -3.50 3.95
C TRP A 103 20.24 -4.97 4.36
N LEU A 104 20.12 -5.23 5.65
CA LEU A 104 19.86 -6.53 6.24
C LEU A 104 18.42 -6.56 6.75
N CYS A 105 17.58 -7.42 6.16
CA CYS A 105 16.16 -7.47 6.48
C CYS A 105 15.80 -8.78 7.17
N SER A 106 15.01 -8.69 8.25
CA SER A 106 14.50 -9.85 8.97
C SER A 106 13.19 -9.48 9.67
N ASN A 107 12.34 -10.49 9.90
CA ASN A 107 11.18 -10.34 10.78
C ASN A 107 11.56 -10.50 12.27
N ASN A 108 12.75 -11.02 12.55
CA ASN A 108 13.24 -11.20 13.91
C ASN A 108 14.22 -10.07 14.28
N ALA A 109 13.75 -9.13 15.10
CA ALA A 109 14.56 -8.00 15.57
C ALA A 109 15.77 -8.44 16.40
N THR A 110 15.65 -9.51 17.19
CA THR A 110 16.78 -10.07 17.96
C THR A 110 17.87 -10.58 17.03
N ALA A 111 17.50 -11.20 15.91
CA ALA A 111 18.49 -11.64 14.91
C ALA A 111 19.23 -10.43 14.31
N LEU A 112 18.54 -9.32 14.04
CA LEU A 112 19.17 -8.09 13.53
C LEU A 112 20.08 -7.44 14.59
N ALA A 113 19.65 -7.41 15.85
CA ALA A 113 20.45 -6.85 16.94
C ALA A 113 21.74 -7.64 17.20
N ASN A 114 21.74 -8.96 16.95
CA ASN A 114 22.93 -9.79 17.08
C ASN A 114 23.99 -9.52 15.99
N GLU A 115 23.61 -8.91 14.87
CA GLU A 115 24.51 -8.55 13.77
C GLU A 115 25.13 -7.15 13.96
N VAL A 116 24.80 -6.46 15.07
CA VAL A 116 25.15 -5.06 15.32
C VAL A 116 25.85 -4.92 16.66
N SER A 117 26.87 -4.06 16.74
CA SER A 117 27.55 -3.77 18.01
C SER A 117 26.85 -2.67 18.80
N VAL A 118 27.18 -2.56 20.10
CA VAL A 118 26.64 -1.51 20.98
C VAL A 118 26.95 -0.11 20.44
N ASP A 119 28.13 0.10 19.84
CA ASP A 119 28.54 1.39 19.30
C ASP A 119 27.77 1.76 18.01
N GLN A 120 27.19 0.77 17.32
CA GLN A 120 26.39 0.99 16.11
C GLN A 120 24.91 1.27 16.42
N ASP A 121 24.36 0.73 17.52
CA ASP A 121 22.99 1.02 17.96
C ASP A 121 22.88 1.42 19.46
N PRO A 122 23.54 2.50 19.89
CA PRO A 122 23.63 2.86 21.32
C PRO A 122 22.28 3.27 21.95
N LEU A 123 21.34 3.79 21.15
CA LEU A 123 19.98 4.16 21.57
C LEU A 123 18.93 3.08 21.29
N ASN A 124 19.34 1.88 20.84
CA ASN A 124 18.45 0.74 20.58
C ASN A 124 17.34 1.04 19.55
N LEU A 125 17.66 1.70 18.43
CA LEU A 125 16.73 1.96 17.33
C LEU A 125 16.13 0.67 16.74
N ILE A 126 16.86 -0.45 16.74
CA ILE A 126 16.33 -1.75 16.30
C ILE A 126 15.18 -2.20 17.21
N TRP A 127 15.35 -2.04 18.52
CA TRP A 127 14.31 -2.38 19.49
C TRP A 127 13.10 -1.46 19.36
N LEU A 128 13.31 -0.16 19.22
CA LEU A 128 12.23 0.82 19.02
C LEU A 128 11.43 0.52 17.74
N ALA A 129 12.12 0.19 16.65
CA ALA A 129 11.53 -0.23 15.39
C ALA A 129 10.69 -1.52 15.54
N ALA A 130 11.18 -2.48 16.33
CA ALA A 130 10.44 -3.70 16.64
C ALA A 130 9.16 -3.42 17.44
N GLN A 131 9.23 -2.54 18.44
CA GLN A 131 8.04 -2.12 19.19
C GLN A 131 7.00 -1.47 18.29
N PHE A 132 7.42 -0.60 17.36
CA PHE A 132 6.50 -0.01 16.38
C PHE A 132 5.84 -1.08 15.50
N LYS A 133 6.63 -2.03 14.96
CA LYS A 133 6.10 -3.14 14.14
C LYS A 133 5.09 -3.98 14.91
N ASP A 134 5.43 -4.44 16.10
CA ASP A 134 4.66 -5.47 16.80
C ASP A 134 3.45 -4.91 17.56
N MET A 135 3.50 -3.64 17.99
CA MET A 135 2.43 -3.03 18.81
C MET A 135 1.50 -2.10 18.02
N ILE A 136 1.96 -1.53 16.91
CA ILE A 136 1.23 -0.45 16.21
C ILE A 136 0.79 -0.86 14.81
N VAL A 137 1.61 -1.66 14.10
CA VAL A 137 1.32 -2.04 12.72
C VAL A 137 0.29 -3.17 12.67
N PHE A 138 -0.79 -2.98 11.91
CA PHE A 138 -1.88 -3.96 11.76
C PHE A 138 -2.09 -4.35 10.29
N PRO A 139 -1.46 -5.44 9.79
CA PRO A 139 -1.55 -5.85 8.38
C PRO A 139 -2.87 -6.53 7.99
N TYR A 140 -3.61 -7.08 8.97
CA TYR A 140 -4.69 -8.02 8.70
C TYR A 140 -5.86 -7.43 7.91
N LEU A 141 -6.19 -6.14 8.08
CA LEU A 141 -7.23 -5.48 7.28
C LEU A 141 -6.87 -5.44 5.79
N ILE A 142 -5.59 -5.19 5.46
CA ILE A 142 -5.12 -5.18 4.07
C ILE A 142 -5.16 -6.60 3.49
N ILE A 143 -4.74 -7.61 4.25
CA ILE A 143 -4.81 -9.02 3.82
C ILE A 143 -6.25 -9.41 3.47
N ILE A 144 -7.21 -9.09 4.33
CA ILE A 144 -8.63 -9.37 4.09
C ILE A 144 -9.14 -8.58 2.88
N ALA A 145 -8.75 -7.32 2.73
CA ALA A 145 -9.12 -6.52 1.56
C ALA A 145 -8.58 -7.10 0.24
N ILE A 146 -7.33 -7.60 0.23
CA ILE A 146 -6.76 -8.30 -0.94
C ILE A 146 -7.59 -9.54 -1.28
N ILE A 147 -7.97 -10.35 -0.28
CA ILE A 147 -8.81 -11.54 -0.49
C ILE A 147 -10.16 -11.13 -1.10
N PHE A 148 -10.82 -10.11 -0.57
CA PHE A 148 -12.10 -9.63 -1.11
C PHE A 148 -11.96 -9.06 -2.52
N ALA A 149 -10.90 -8.31 -2.80
CA ALA A 149 -10.59 -7.79 -4.14
C ALA A 149 -10.34 -8.96 -5.12
N PHE A 150 -9.63 -10.00 -4.69
CA PHE A 150 -9.39 -11.19 -5.51
C PHE A 150 -10.67 -11.98 -5.78
N VAL A 151 -11.54 -12.16 -4.78
CA VAL A 151 -12.86 -12.77 -5.00
C VAL A 151 -13.69 -11.93 -5.97
N CYS A 152 -13.67 -10.59 -5.85
CA CYS A 152 -14.33 -9.70 -6.81
C CYS A 152 -13.79 -9.88 -8.24
N PHE A 153 -12.47 -9.96 -8.39
CA PHE A 153 -11.82 -10.24 -9.67
C PHE A 153 -12.33 -11.55 -10.30
N LEU A 154 -12.43 -12.63 -9.52
CA LEU A 154 -12.97 -13.91 -9.99
C LEU A 154 -14.46 -13.82 -10.37
N LEU A 155 -15.27 -13.10 -9.59
CA LEU A 155 -16.68 -12.89 -9.92
C LEU A 155 -16.84 -12.10 -11.22
N LEU A 156 -16.03 -11.06 -11.44
CA LEU A 156 -16.03 -10.29 -12.69
C LEU A 156 -15.59 -11.14 -13.89
N ALA A 157 -14.70 -12.12 -13.70
CA ALA A 157 -14.30 -13.04 -14.75
C ALA A 157 -15.45 -13.96 -15.23
N THR A 158 -16.53 -14.10 -14.44
CA THR A 158 -17.73 -14.84 -14.86
C THR A 158 -18.68 -14.00 -15.74
N PHE A 159 -18.36 -12.74 -15.98
CA PHE A 159 -19.23 -11.87 -16.76
C PHE A 159 -19.19 -12.28 -18.23
N PRO A 160 -20.36 -12.34 -18.89
CA PRO A 160 -20.42 -12.74 -20.29
C PRO A 160 -19.68 -11.72 -21.17
N GLY A 161 -18.90 -12.24 -22.11
CA GLY A 161 -18.20 -11.47 -23.14
C GLY A 161 -19.15 -11.01 -24.25
N TRP A 162 -18.58 -10.32 -25.24
CA TRP A 162 -19.26 -10.08 -26.51
C TRP A 162 -19.29 -11.38 -27.30
N HIS A 163 -20.47 -11.77 -27.79
CA HIS A 163 -20.62 -12.88 -28.72
C HIS A 163 -21.46 -12.43 -29.92
N GLU A 164 -21.09 -12.88 -31.11
CA GLU A 164 -21.82 -12.65 -32.35
C GLU A 164 -22.95 -13.69 -32.43
N GLU A 165 -24.18 -13.25 -32.66
CA GLU A 165 -25.31 -14.11 -33.01
C GLU A 165 -25.79 -13.74 -34.42
N GLU A 166 -25.99 -14.73 -35.30
CA GLU A 166 -26.63 -14.53 -36.60
C GLU A 166 -28.13 -14.31 -36.39
N ASP A 167 -28.64 -13.16 -36.83
CA ASP A 167 -30.08 -12.88 -36.80
C ASP A 167 -30.82 -13.68 -37.90
N SER A 168 -32.14 -13.77 -37.81
CA SER A 168 -32.99 -14.53 -38.75
C SER A 168 -32.91 -14.06 -40.22
N GLU A 169 -32.33 -12.87 -40.47
CA GLU A 169 -32.05 -12.30 -41.79
C GLU A 169 -30.60 -12.54 -42.29
N GLY A 170 -29.77 -13.28 -41.52
CA GLY A 170 -28.37 -13.58 -41.88
C GLY A 170 -27.39 -12.41 -41.65
N SER A 171 -27.75 -11.43 -40.82
CA SER A 171 -26.83 -10.36 -40.41
C SER A 171 -26.23 -10.67 -39.04
N ASP A 172 -24.91 -10.56 -38.91
CA ASP A 172 -24.21 -10.70 -37.63
C ASP A 172 -24.62 -9.56 -36.68
N ARG A 173 -25.16 -9.93 -35.53
CA ARG A 173 -25.50 -8.99 -34.46
C ARG A 173 -24.63 -9.28 -33.24
N GLU A 174 -23.87 -8.28 -32.81
CA GLU A 174 -23.15 -8.35 -31.53
C GLU A 174 -24.16 -8.25 -30.38
N VAL A 175 -24.34 -9.33 -29.63
CA VAL A 175 -25.21 -9.38 -28.46
C VAL A 175 -24.35 -9.50 -27.20
N LYS A 176 -24.60 -8.63 -26.23
CA LYS A 176 -23.97 -8.71 -24.91
C LYS A 176 -25.00 -9.16 -23.88
N PRO A 177 -24.88 -10.39 -23.33
CA PRO A 177 -25.78 -10.84 -22.28
C PRO A 177 -25.61 -9.98 -21.02
N PHE A 178 -26.70 -9.71 -20.30
CA PHE A 178 -26.62 -9.02 -19.03
C PHE A 178 -25.94 -9.92 -17.97
N PRO A 179 -24.99 -9.38 -17.18
CA PRO A 179 -24.40 -10.14 -16.09
C PRO A 179 -25.48 -10.48 -15.05
N SER A 180 -25.31 -11.60 -14.35
CA SER A 180 -26.28 -12.01 -13.35
C SER A 180 -26.36 -10.96 -12.21
N ARG A 181 -27.60 -10.55 -11.89
CA ARG A 181 -27.90 -9.59 -10.83
C ARG A 181 -27.27 -9.96 -9.48
N PRO A 182 -27.35 -11.21 -8.97
CA PRO A 182 -26.77 -11.55 -7.67
C PRO A 182 -25.24 -11.41 -7.68
N VAL A 183 -24.56 -11.86 -8.74
CA VAL A 183 -23.09 -11.75 -8.82
C VAL A 183 -22.66 -10.29 -8.87
N SER A 184 -23.38 -9.44 -9.61
CA SER A 184 -23.07 -8.00 -9.69
C SER A 184 -23.25 -7.30 -8.33
N GLN A 185 -24.31 -7.62 -7.58
CA GLN A 185 -24.56 -7.05 -6.24
C GLN A 185 -23.51 -7.52 -5.22
N ILE A 186 -23.17 -8.81 -5.22
CA ILE A 186 -22.13 -9.36 -4.34
C ILE A 186 -20.79 -8.72 -4.66
N SER A 187 -20.43 -8.61 -5.95
CA SER A 187 -19.18 -7.99 -6.39
C SER A 187 -19.05 -6.53 -5.93
N LEU A 188 -20.15 -5.76 -6.02
CA LEU A 188 -20.20 -4.38 -5.52
C LEU A 188 -20.03 -4.33 -3.99
N ALA A 189 -20.72 -5.20 -3.25
CA ALA A 189 -20.65 -5.21 -1.80
C ALA A 189 -19.24 -5.55 -1.28
N ILE A 190 -18.61 -6.59 -1.83
CA ILE A 190 -17.28 -7.02 -1.37
C ILE A 190 -16.19 -6.01 -1.73
N ILE A 191 -16.26 -5.38 -2.92
CA ILE A 191 -15.25 -4.38 -3.31
C ILE A 191 -15.40 -3.09 -2.48
N PHE A 192 -16.64 -2.73 -2.13
CA PHE A 192 -16.91 -1.61 -1.25
C PHE A 192 -16.34 -1.86 0.16
N ILE A 193 -16.58 -3.04 0.73
CA ILE A 193 -16.01 -3.40 2.04
C ILE A 193 -14.47 -3.43 1.97
N ALA A 194 -13.89 -4.00 0.90
CA ALA A 194 -12.45 -3.98 0.68
C ALA A 194 -11.89 -2.55 0.64
N SER A 195 -12.56 -1.63 -0.06
CA SER A 195 -12.15 -0.22 -0.12
C SER A 195 -12.15 0.47 1.25
N ILE A 196 -13.13 0.17 2.10
CA ILE A 196 -13.18 0.68 3.48
C ILE A 196 -12.03 0.13 4.32
N PHE A 197 -11.74 -1.18 4.22
CA PHE A 197 -10.62 -1.77 4.96
C PHE A 197 -9.28 -1.18 4.54
N VAL A 198 -9.06 -0.93 3.25
CA VAL A 198 -7.86 -0.24 2.77
C VAL A 198 -7.82 1.19 3.28
N LEU A 199 -8.94 1.93 3.23
CA LEU A 199 -9.00 3.31 3.75
C LEU A 199 -8.61 3.39 5.23
N VAL A 200 -9.23 2.55 6.06
CA VAL A 200 -8.94 2.49 7.50
C VAL A 200 -7.48 2.12 7.74
N SER A 201 -6.95 1.15 6.99
CA SER A 201 -5.55 0.70 7.14
C SER A 201 -4.54 1.80 6.79
N VAL A 202 -4.75 2.48 5.66
CA VAL A 202 -3.84 3.53 5.16
C VAL A 202 -3.90 4.76 6.08
N LEU A 203 -5.09 5.15 6.53
CA LEU A 203 -5.25 6.23 7.52
C LEU A 203 -4.53 5.90 8.82
N TRP A 204 -4.81 4.72 9.39
CA TRP A 204 -4.19 4.25 10.63
C TRP A 204 -2.67 4.28 10.53
N GLN A 205 -2.12 3.62 9.51
CA GLN A 205 -0.69 3.57 9.26
C GLN A 205 -0.08 4.96 9.12
N HIS A 206 -0.68 5.83 8.31
CA HIS A 206 -0.15 7.17 8.10
C HIS A 206 -0.06 7.94 9.43
N THR A 207 -1.15 7.97 10.20
CA THR A 207 -1.18 8.68 11.48
C THR A 207 -0.19 8.09 12.49
N ALA A 208 -0.11 6.76 12.56
CA ALA A 208 0.80 6.04 13.44
C ALA A 208 2.27 6.30 13.10
N SER A 209 2.64 6.19 11.82
CA SER A 209 4.00 6.47 11.33
C SER A 209 4.41 7.92 11.59
N VAL A 210 3.52 8.89 11.32
CA VAL A 210 3.80 10.31 11.58
C VAL A 210 4.01 10.55 13.07
N ALA A 211 3.11 10.07 13.92
CA ALA A 211 3.24 10.24 15.37
C ALA A 211 4.52 9.61 15.92
N ALA A 212 4.81 8.36 15.53
CA ALA A 212 6.03 7.67 15.93
C ALA A 212 7.29 8.39 15.44
N SER A 213 7.28 8.92 14.21
CA SER A 213 8.41 9.66 13.66
C SER A 213 8.72 10.92 14.48
N ILE A 214 7.70 11.73 14.79
CA ILE A 214 7.87 12.97 15.55
C ILE A 214 8.35 12.65 16.96
N ILE A 215 7.71 11.71 17.66
CA ILE A 215 8.08 11.34 19.03
C ILE A 215 9.52 10.81 19.08
N ALA A 216 9.91 9.94 18.15
CA ALA A 216 11.26 9.38 18.13
C ALA A 216 12.33 10.46 17.85
N GLN A 217 12.05 11.38 16.92
CA GLN A 217 12.97 12.46 16.59
C GLN A 217 13.08 13.49 17.72
N ASP A 218 11.96 13.90 18.31
CA ASP A 218 11.95 14.87 19.42
C ASP A 218 12.58 14.29 20.68
N PHE A 219 12.44 12.98 20.93
CA PHE A 219 13.09 12.31 22.05
C PHE A 219 14.59 12.12 21.80
N GLY A 220 15.00 11.79 20.58
CA GLY A 220 16.40 11.65 20.20
C GLY A 220 17.14 12.99 20.04
N ASN A 221 16.42 14.11 20.09
CA ASN A 221 16.87 15.50 20.20
C ASN A 221 18.34 15.74 19.80
N GLY A 222 18.60 15.85 18.50
CA GLY A 222 19.92 16.15 17.93
C GLY A 222 20.74 14.93 17.47
N ALA A 223 20.37 13.70 17.85
CA ALA A 223 21.09 12.48 17.50
C ALA A 223 20.32 11.51 16.60
N VAL A 224 18.98 11.56 16.61
CA VAL A 224 18.12 10.67 15.83
C VAL A 224 17.18 11.49 14.97
N ARG A 225 17.12 11.12 13.69
CA ARG A 225 16.07 11.57 12.77
C ARG A 225 15.17 10.42 12.40
N SER A 226 13.98 10.78 11.96
CA SER A 226 12.99 9.81 11.50
C SER A 226 12.37 10.27 10.20
N GLY A 227 11.68 9.35 9.53
CA GLY A 227 10.97 9.64 8.30
C GLY A 227 9.82 8.68 8.09
N VAL A 228 8.79 9.15 7.39
CA VAL A 228 7.67 8.33 6.94
C VAL A 228 7.90 7.93 5.49
N GLY A 229 7.66 6.66 5.15
CA GLY A 229 7.91 6.19 3.80
C GLY A 229 6.85 6.67 2.81
N THR A 230 7.27 7.55 1.91
CA THR A 230 6.42 8.10 0.84
C THR A 230 5.99 7.02 -0.14
N SER A 231 6.86 6.07 -0.47
CA SER A 231 6.54 4.92 -1.35
C SER A 231 5.37 4.11 -0.79
N ALA A 232 5.41 3.75 0.50
CA ALA A 232 4.33 3.00 1.14
C ALA A 232 3.01 3.80 1.14
N MET A 233 3.09 5.11 1.42
CA MET A 233 1.93 5.99 1.35
C MET A 233 1.30 6.02 -0.05
N VAL A 234 2.11 6.16 -1.10
CA VAL A 234 1.63 6.18 -2.48
C VAL A 234 0.99 4.85 -2.85
N LEU A 235 1.63 3.71 -2.54
CA LEU A 235 1.07 2.38 -2.82
C LEU A 235 -0.30 2.21 -2.15
N GLY A 236 -0.44 2.60 -0.89
CA GLY A 236 -1.70 2.51 -0.14
C GLY A 236 -2.81 3.39 -0.72
N TRP A 237 -2.56 4.70 -0.82
CA TRP A 237 -3.57 5.66 -1.31
C TRP A 237 -3.95 5.44 -2.77
N PHE A 238 -2.98 5.12 -3.62
CA PHE A 238 -3.26 4.85 -5.02
C PHE A 238 -4.11 3.60 -5.19
N SER A 239 -3.80 2.52 -4.45
CA SER A 239 -4.65 1.32 -4.41
C SER A 239 -6.07 1.62 -3.95
N PHE A 240 -6.22 2.43 -2.88
CA PHE A 240 -7.53 2.86 -2.41
C PHE A 240 -8.31 3.59 -3.51
N THR A 241 -7.69 4.56 -4.19
CA THR A 241 -8.34 5.29 -5.29
C THR A 241 -8.79 4.35 -6.41
N LEU A 242 -7.96 3.37 -6.80
CA LEU A 242 -8.34 2.36 -7.80
C LEU A 242 -9.57 1.56 -7.36
N LEU A 243 -9.63 1.09 -6.11
CA LEU A 243 -10.77 0.35 -5.58
C LEU A 243 -12.06 1.20 -5.54
N ILE A 244 -11.95 2.50 -5.25
CA ILE A 244 -13.09 3.42 -5.31
C ILE A 244 -13.58 3.61 -6.74
N ILE A 245 -12.67 3.80 -7.71
CA ILE A 245 -13.03 3.89 -9.13
C ILE A 245 -13.77 2.62 -9.57
N VAL A 246 -13.28 1.45 -9.16
CA VAL A 246 -13.94 0.17 -9.46
C VAL A 246 -15.32 0.09 -8.83
N THR A 247 -15.46 0.51 -7.57
CA THR A 247 -16.74 0.52 -6.85
C THR A 247 -17.77 1.40 -7.57
N ILE A 248 -17.37 2.63 -7.94
CA ILE A 248 -18.22 3.54 -8.70
C ILE A 248 -18.55 2.94 -10.07
N GLY A 249 -17.57 2.33 -10.74
CA GLY A 249 -17.77 1.71 -12.04
C GLY A 249 -18.80 0.57 -12.01
N LEU A 250 -18.71 -0.32 -11.02
CA LEU A 250 -19.71 -1.36 -10.81
C LEU A 250 -21.10 -0.78 -10.50
N LEU A 251 -21.17 0.27 -9.69
CA LEU A 251 -22.43 0.93 -9.36
C LEU A 251 -23.09 1.53 -10.62
N VAL A 252 -22.33 2.27 -11.43
CA VAL A 252 -22.81 2.89 -12.68
C VAL A 252 -23.28 1.81 -13.66
N MET A 253 -22.54 0.72 -13.81
CA MET A 253 -22.94 -0.41 -14.65
C MET A 253 -24.25 -1.04 -14.18
N ILE A 254 -24.41 -1.30 -12.89
CA ILE A 254 -25.64 -1.86 -12.32
C ILE A 254 -26.84 -0.94 -12.55
N LEU A 255 -26.67 0.37 -12.32
CA LEU A 255 -27.73 1.35 -12.54
C LEU A 255 -28.11 1.46 -14.03
N SER A 256 -27.12 1.45 -14.92
CA SER A 256 -27.34 1.51 -16.36
C SER A 256 -28.14 0.30 -16.86
N ILE A 257 -27.81 -0.91 -16.38
CA ILE A 257 -28.55 -2.14 -16.71
C ILE A 257 -30.00 -2.05 -16.21
N ARG A 258 -30.23 -1.52 -15.00
CA ARG A 258 -31.60 -1.36 -14.47
C ARG A 258 -32.44 -0.41 -15.33
N VAL A 259 -31.88 0.72 -15.75
CA VAL A 259 -32.57 1.69 -16.62
C VAL A 259 -32.84 1.08 -18.00
N LEU A 260 -31.87 0.37 -18.59
CA LEU A 260 -32.05 -0.32 -19.86
C LEU A 260 -33.15 -1.38 -19.80
N SER A 261 -33.19 -2.21 -18.74
CA SER A 261 -34.27 -3.19 -18.56
C SER A 261 -35.64 -2.50 -18.49
N GLN A 262 -35.74 -1.37 -17.78
CA GLN A 262 -37.00 -0.62 -17.66
C GLN A 262 -37.48 0.06 -18.94
N MET A 263 -36.61 0.25 -19.94
CA MET A 263 -36.98 0.83 -21.24
C MET A 263 -37.36 -0.24 -22.28
N VAL A 264 -36.93 -1.48 -22.07
CA VAL A 264 -37.20 -2.62 -22.97
C VAL A 264 -38.49 -3.34 -22.56
N ASP A 265 -38.84 -3.31 -21.27
CA ASP A 265 -40.15 -3.73 -20.73
C ASP A 265 -41.21 -2.64 -20.89
#